data_AF-A0A7J9CKI0-F1
#
_entry.id   AF-A0A7J9CKI0-F1
#
_cell.length_a   1.000
_cell.length_b   1.000
_cell.length_c   1.000
_cell.angle_alpha   90.00
_cell.angle_beta   90.00
_cell.angle_gamma   90.00
#
_symmetry.space_group_name_H-M   'P 1'
#
loop_
_entity.id
_entity.type
_entity.pdbx_description
1 polymer ?
#
loop_
_entity_poly.entity_id
_entity_poly.type
_entity_poly.pdbx_seq_one_letter_code
_entity_poly.pdbx_strand_id
1 'polypeptide(L)'
;MGFDFLSLSLLSKALIYFSPLVFQRLIPISSSSSTMASQVTVDSINPKVIECQYAVRGEIVILAQKLQQEIQAKPEAYPFQEILYCNIGNPQSLGQKSITFFREVLALCDHPAILAKSETQALFSADSIERARKILDQIPGRATGAYSHSQGIKGLRDTIAAAIEARDGFPADPNDIFMTDGASPAVHMMMQLLIRSEKDGILCPIPQYPLYSASIALHGGTL
;
A
#
# COMPACT_ATOMS: atom_id res chain seq x y z
N MET A 1 -10.98 6.52 21.12
CA MET A 1 -9.52 6.40 20.97
C MET A 1 -9.24 5.95 19.54
N GLY A 2 -9.10 6.90 18.62
CA GLY A 2 -8.75 6.63 17.23
C GLY A 2 -7.26 6.90 17.04
N PHE A 3 -6.52 5.92 16.53
CA PHE A 3 -5.11 6.06 16.15
C PHE A 3 -5.04 6.53 14.69
N ASP A 4 -4.52 7.74 14.48
CA ASP A 4 -4.12 8.26 13.17
C ASP A 4 -2.87 7.53 12.67
N PHE A 5 -3.04 6.63 11.72
CA PHE A 5 -1.96 6.04 10.93
C PHE A 5 -2.06 6.60 9.51
N LEU A 6 -1.49 7.78 9.25
CA LEU A 6 -1.17 8.27 7.90
C LEU A 6 -0.37 9.58 7.98
N SER A 7 0.89 9.51 8.42
CA SER A 7 1.87 10.60 8.18
C SER A 7 3.34 10.16 8.27
N LEU A 8 3.67 8.89 7.98
CA LEU A 8 5.08 8.45 7.91
C LEU A 8 5.25 7.36 6.86
N SER A 9 5.46 7.73 5.59
CA SER A 9 5.97 6.78 4.60
C SER A 9 6.95 7.36 3.56
N LEU A 10 7.41 8.61 3.69
CA LEU A 10 8.26 9.22 2.66
C LEU A 10 9.66 9.68 3.11
N LEU A 11 10.09 9.40 4.34
CA LEU A 11 11.40 9.88 4.84
C LEU A 11 12.18 8.87 5.71
N SER A 12 12.22 7.57 5.36
CA SER A 12 13.01 6.61 6.16
C SER A 12 13.80 5.55 5.41
N LYS A 13 14.32 5.84 4.21
CA LYS A 13 15.30 4.95 3.55
C LYS A 13 16.40 5.73 2.83
N ALA A 14 17.32 6.30 3.61
CA ALA A 14 18.63 6.70 3.13
C ALA A 14 19.62 6.84 4.31
N LEU A 15 20.05 5.73 4.89
CA LEU A 15 21.24 5.70 5.76
C LEU A 15 22.03 4.43 5.44
N ILE A 16 22.97 4.58 4.51
CA ILE A 16 24.00 3.60 4.17
C ILE A 16 25.10 3.71 5.24
N TYR A 17 25.53 2.55 5.72
CA TYR A 17 26.64 2.34 6.66
C TYR A 17 27.93 3.06 6.22
N PHE A 18 28.50 3.88 7.11
CA PHE A 18 29.93 4.19 7.11
C PHE A 18 30.46 4.08 8.55
N SER A 19 31.38 3.14 8.76
CA SER A 19 32.20 3.05 9.97
C SER A 19 33.40 4.01 9.85
N PRO A 20 33.81 4.70 10.92
CA PRO A 20 35.16 5.25 10.96
C PRO A 20 35.86 4.97 12.30
N LEU A 21 36.80 4.03 12.28
CA LEU A 21 38.04 4.20 13.02
C LEU A 21 39.10 4.62 12.00
N VAL A 22 39.74 5.77 12.25
CA VAL A 22 41.13 6.15 11.94
C VAL A 22 41.25 7.65 11.58
N PHE A 23 41.84 8.36 12.54
CA PHE A 23 42.74 9.51 12.46
C PHE A 23 42.28 10.94 12.11
N GLN A 24 42.42 11.79 13.13
CA GLN A 24 42.58 13.24 13.13
C GLN A 24 43.53 13.77 12.05
N ARG A 25 43.08 14.80 11.33
CA ARG A 25 43.85 16.02 11.00
C ARG A 25 42.86 17.17 10.80
N LEU A 26 42.85 18.11 11.74
CA LEU A 26 42.03 19.33 11.68
C LEU A 26 42.62 20.27 10.63
N ILE A 27 41.88 20.49 9.54
CA ILE A 27 42.09 21.59 8.59
C ILE A 27 41.14 22.72 9.03
N PRO A 28 41.58 23.99 9.10
CA PRO A 28 40.67 25.07 9.47
C PRO A 28 39.64 25.29 8.35
N ILE A 29 38.37 25.10 8.67
CA ILE A 29 37.24 25.39 7.77
C ILE A 29 37.16 26.91 7.61
N SER A 30 37.51 27.39 6.42
CA SER A 30 37.14 28.73 5.96
C SER A 30 35.61 28.83 5.94
N SER A 31 35.07 29.91 6.50
CA SER A 31 33.64 30.21 6.56
C SER A 31 33.03 30.28 5.15
N SER A 32 32.48 29.17 4.66
CA SER A 32 31.60 29.16 3.52
C SER A 32 30.28 29.81 3.94
N SER A 33 29.86 30.85 3.22
CA SER A 33 28.52 31.44 3.36
C SER A 33 27.48 30.32 3.37
N SER A 34 26.66 30.26 4.41
CA SER A 34 25.48 29.39 4.43
C SER A 34 24.53 29.86 3.33
N THR A 35 24.59 29.23 2.16
CA THR A 35 23.51 29.30 1.19
C THR A 35 22.29 28.72 1.90
N MET A 36 21.38 29.59 2.35
CA MET A 36 20.08 29.15 2.84
C MET A 36 19.47 28.26 1.77
N ALA A 37 19.17 27.00 2.12
CA ALA A 37 18.45 26.12 1.22
C ALA A 37 17.16 26.85 0.79
N SER A 38 16.92 26.92 -0.52
CA SER A 38 15.71 27.53 -1.05
C SER A 38 14.49 26.82 -0.46
N GLN A 39 13.51 27.60 -0.01
CA GLN A 39 12.27 27.06 0.53
C GLN A 39 11.58 26.18 -0.52
N VAL A 40 11.05 25.03 -0.09
CA VAL A 40 10.26 24.16 -0.96
C VAL A 40 8.91 24.81 -1.23
N THR A 41 8.61 25.07 -2.50
CA THR A 41 7.34 25.62 -2.99
C THR A 41 6.73 24.69 -4.05
N VAL A 42 5.49 24.96 -4.47
CA VAL A 42 4.86 24.21 -5.58
C VAL A 42 5.69 24.36 -6.86
N ASP A 43 6.27 25.52 -7.11
CA ASP A 43 7.10 25.77 -8.30
C ASP A 43 8.46 25.06 -8.23
N SER A 44 8.90 24.65 -7.04
CA SER A 44 10.22 24.04 -6.83
C SER A 44 10.19 22.51 -6.72
N ILE A 45 9.01 21.88 -6.74
CA ILE A 45 8.87 20.42 -6.65
C ILE A 45 8.88 19.78 -8.04
N ASN A 46 8.98 18.45 -8.08
CA ASN A 46 9.04 17.68 -9.32
C ASN A 46 7.80 17.97 -10.20
N PRO A 47 7.95 18.46 -11.45
CA PRO A 47 6.82 18.79 -12.33
C PRO A 47 5.91 17.57 -12.61
N LYS A 48 6.45 16.36 -12.62
CA LYS A 48 5.65 15.12 -12.77
C LYS A 48 4.61 14.94 -11.65
N VAL A 49 4.91 15.45 -10.45
CA VAL A 49 3.98 15.44 -9.31
C VAL A 49 2.89 16.50 -9.49
N ILE A 50 3.23 17.64 -10.09
CA ILE A 50 2.28 18.72 -10.37
C ILE A 50 1.29 18.30 -11.47
N GLU A 51 1.77 17.63 -12.52
CA GLU A 51 0.96 17.13 -13.63
C GLU A 51 0.09 15.92 -13.25
N CYS A 52 0.50 15.15 -12.25
CA CYS A 52 -0.23 13.96 -11.80
C CYS A 52 -1.59 14.32 -11.18
N GLN A 53 -2.68 13.84 -11.80
CA GLN A 53 -4.03 13.99 -11.27
C GLN A 53 -4.66 12.64 -10.90
N TYR A 54 -5.22 12.56 -9.68
CA TYR A 54 -5.90 11.36 -9.18
C TYR A 54 -7.30 11.70 -8.64
N ALA A 55 -8.28 11.74 -9.54
CA ALA A 55 -9.61 12.28 -9.26
C ALA A 55 -10.43 11.53 -8.20
N VAL A 56 -10.18 10.23 -7.97
CA VAL A 56 -10.93 9.40 -6.99
C VAL A 56 -10.81 9.94 -5.56
N ARG A 57 -9.74 10.68 -5.27
CA ARG A 57 -9.50 11.38 -3.99
C ARG A 57 -9.17 12.87 -4.20
N GLY A 58 -9.72 13.47 -5.25
CA GLY A 58 -9.47 14.86 -5.62
C GLY A 58 -10.37 15.86 -4.91
N GLU A 59 -10.56 17.01 -5.56
CA GLU A 59 -11.26 18.19 -5.02
C GLU A 59 -12.64 17.90 -4.42
N ILE A 60 -13.45 17.06 -5.09
CA ILE A 60 -14.78 16.70 -4.63
C ILE A 60 -14.74 16.05 -3.23
N VAL A 61 -13.69 15.26 -2.94
CA VAL A 61 -13.53 14.59 -1.65
C VAL A 61 -13.07 15.57 -0.58
N ILE A 62 -12.19 16.51 -0.93
CA ILE A 62 -11.75 17.59 -0.03
C ILE A 62 -12.95 18.45 0.38
N LEU A 63 -13.79 18.84 -0.58
CA LEU A 63 -15.02 19.57 -0.32
C LEU A 63 -16.00 18.74 0.54
N ALA A 64 -16.17 17.46 0.22
CA ALA A 64 -17.03 16.57 1.00
C ALA A 64 -16.58 16.45 2.47
N GLN A 65 -15.28 16.38 2.73
CA GLN A 65 -14.72 16.37 4.09
C GLN A 65 -14.97 17.69 4.82
N LYS A 66 -14.81 18.82 4.14
CA LYS A 66 -15.14 20.14 4.69
C LYS A 66 -16.62 20.22 5.05
N LEU A 67 -17.50 19.82 4.13
CA LEU A 67 -18.95 19.78 4.38
C LEU A 67 -19.28 18.87 5.56
N GLN A 68 -18.63 17.72 5.69
CA GLN A 68 -18.84 16.82 6.81
C GLN A 68 -18.53 17.48 8.17
N GLN A 69 -17.48 18.30 8.25
CA GLN A 69 -17.16 19.10 9.44
C GLN A 69 -18.19 20.22 9.67
N GLU A 70 -18.62 20.90 8.61
CA GLU A 70 -19.61 21.98 8.69
C GLU A 70 -20.99 21.48 9.12
N ILE A 71 -21.45 20.33 8.62
CA ILE A 71 -22.70 19.67 9.03
C ILE A 71 -22.63 19.28 10.51
N GLN A 72 -21.48 18.78 10.98
CA GLN A 72 -21.32 18.44 12.40
C GLN A 72 -21.39 19.70 13.29
N ALA A 73 -20.86 20.83 12.82
CA ALA A 73 -20.85 22.08 13.57
C ALA A 73 -22.19 22.85 13.51
N LYS A 74 -22.89 22.81 12.37
CA LYS A 74 -24.15 23.53 12.11
C LYS A 74 -25.11 22.66 11.27
N PRO A 75 -25.75 21.64 11.87
CA PRO A 75 -26.62 20.71 11.14
C PRO A 75 -27.76 21.40 10.39
N GLU A 76 -28.30 22.49 10.94
CA GLU A 76 -29.41 23.27 10.38
C GLU A 76 -29.03 24.10 9.14
N ALA A 77 -27.73 24.28 8.86
CA ALA A 77 -27.26 25.06 7.73
C ALA A 77 -27.31 24.31 6.38
N TYR A 78 -27.52 22.98 6.41
CA TYR A 78 -27.50 22.11 5.23
C TYR A 78 -28.81 21.32 5.09
N PRO A 79 -29.26 21.03 3.86
CA PRO A 79 -30.49 20.26 3.63
C PRO A 79 -30.34 18.74 3.82
N PHE A 80 -29.22 18.27 4.37
CA PHE A 80 -28.87 16.86 4.59
C PHE A 80 -28.04 16.71 5.86
N GLN A 81 -28.07 15.52 6.46
CA GLN A 81 -27.45 15.27 7.78
C GLN A 81 -26.12 14.51 7.70
N GLU A 82 -25.80 13.92 6.55
CA GLU A 82 -24.58 13.16 6.37
C GLU A 82 -24.06 13.24 4.92
N ILE A 83 -22.78 12.92 4.77
CA ILE A 83 -22.12 12.74 3.48
C ILE A 83 -22.03 11.24 3.19
N LEU A 84 -22.72 10.79 2.14
CA LEU A 84 -22.59 9.43 1.64
C LEU A 84 -21.51 9.36 0.55
N TYR A 85 -20.41 8.68 0.84
CA TYR A 85 -19.28 8.54 -0.08
C TYR A 85 -19.55 7.48 -1.15
N CYS A 86 -20.14 7.91 -2.28
CA CYS A 86 -20.35 7.09 -3.48
C CYS A 86 -19.22 7.19 -4.51
N ASN A 87 -18.04 7.68 -4.11
CA ASN A 87 -16.91 7.99 -5.00
C ASN A 87 -15.84 6.88 -5.09
N ILE A 88 -15.82 5.95 -4.13
CA ILE A 88 -14.78 4.90 -4.05
C ILE A 88 -15.42 3.53 -3.77
N GLY A 89 -14.93 2.51 -4.48
CA GLY A 89 -15.27 1.12 -4.20
C GLY A 89 -14.66 0.66 -2.88
N ASN A 90 -15.27 1.05 -1.76
CA ASN A 90 -14.85 0.67 -0.40
C ASN A 90 -16.00 -0.02 0.34
N PRO A 91 -16.30 -1.30 0.02
CA PRO A 91 -17.57 -1.91 0.39
C PRO A 91 -17.82 -2.03 1.90
N GLN A 92 -16.76 -2.26 2.69
CA GLN A 92 -16.90 -2.41 4.14
C GLN A 92 -17.28 -1.08 4.82
N SER A 93 -16.87 0.07 4.26
CA SER A 93 -17.33 1.38 4.73
C SER A 93 -18.81 1.63 4.48
N LEU A 94 -19.44 0.86 3.58
CA LEU A 94 -20.88 0.89 3.30
C LEU A 94 -21.62 -0.29 3.96
N GLY A 95 -21.00 -0.97 4.93
CA GLY A 95 -21.66 -2.00 5.73
C GLY A 95 -21.52 -3.43 5.22
N GLN A 96 -20.73 -3.68 4.16
CA GLN A 96 -20.39 -5.06 3.79
C GLN A 96 -19.66 -5.74 4.95
N LYS A 97 -20.25 -6.81 5.50
CA LYS A 97 -19.61 -7.60 6.56
C LYS A 97 -18.38 -8.33 6.02
N SER A 98 -17.34 -8.41 6.85
CA SER A 98 -16.18 -9.25 6.52
C SER A 98 -16.58 -10.73 6.45
N ILE A 99 -15.86 -11.49 5.61
CA ILE A 99 -16.02 -12.94 5.53
C ILE A 99 -15.35 -13.58 6.77
N THR A 100 -16.13 -14.34 7.55
CA THR A 100 -15.72 -14.89 8.85
C THR A 100 -14.46 -15.75 8.76
N PHE A 101 -14.44 -16.72 7.83
CA PHE A 101 -13.29 -17.62 7.64
C PHE A 101 -11.96 -16.87 7.47
N PHE A 102 -11.95 -15.80 6.66
CA PHE A 102 -10.73 -15.00 6.48
C PHE A 102 -10.30 -14.29 7.77
N ARG A 103 -11.25 -13.76 8.54
CA ARG A 103 -10.93 -13.10 9.81
C ARG A 103 -10.40 -14.08 10.85
N GLU A 104 -10.99 -15.27 10.93
CA GLU A 104 -10.55 -16.33 11.85
C GLU A 104 -9.12 -16.77 11.55
N VAL A 105 -8.82 -17.10 10.30
CA VAL A 105 -7.47 -17.51 9.86
C VAL A 105 -6.45 -16.42 10.16
N LEU A 106 -6.75 -15.16 9.84
CA LEU A 106 -5.86 -14.03 10.11
C LEU A 106 -5.59 -13.88 11.61
N ALA A 107 -6.63 -13.91 12.46
CA ALA A 107 -6.47 -13.80 13.90
C ALA A 107 -5.59 -14.94 14.48
N LEU A 108 -5.75 -16.16 13.98
CA LEU A 108 -4.94 -17.31 14.37
C LEU A 108 -3.48 -17.20 13.90
N CYS A 109 -3.23 -16.61 12.73
CA CYS A 109 -1.88 -16.35 12.24
C CYS A 109 -1.20 -15.19 12.98
N ASP A 110 -1.94 -14.14 13.34
CA ASP A 110 -1.42 -12.98 14.07
C ASP A 110 -1.13 -13.32 15.55
N HIS A 111 -1.94 -14.19 16.16
CA HIS A 111 -1.72 -14.65 17.53
C HIS A 111 -1.62 -16.18 17.62
N PRO A 112 -0.54 -16.81 17.11
CA PRO A 112 -0.45 -18.26 16.95
C PRO A 112 -0.44 -19.03 18.29
N ALA A 113 -0.16 -18.36 19.41
CA ALA A 113 -0.21 -18.98 20.74
C ALA A 113 -1.62 -19.48 21.11
N ILE A 114 -2.68 -18.92 20.53
CA ILE A 114 -4.05 -19.39 20.81
C ILE A 114 -4.31 -20.77 20.19
N LEU A 115 -3.57 -21.18 19.16
CA LEU A 115 -3.72 -22.52 18.56
C LEU A 115 -3.45 -23.68 19.52
N ALA A 116 -2.77 -23.41 20.64
CA ALA A 116 -2.46 -24.38 21.70
C ALA A 116 -3.47 -24.37 22.86
N LYS A 117 -4.45 -23.45 22.85
CA LYS A 117 -5.49 -23.36 23.90
C LYS A 117 -6.61 -24.33 23.62
N SER A 118 -7.11 -24.99 24.67
CA SER A 118 -8.24 -25.92 24.61
C SER A 118 -9.52 -25.28 24.06
N GLU A 119 -9.70 -23.99 24.35
CA GLU A 119 -10.88 -23.19 24.05
C GLU A 119 -10.97 -22.84 22.55
N THR A 120 -9.86 -22.93 21.82
CA THR A 120 -9.78 -22.51 20.42
C THR A 120 -10.74 -23.28 19.52
N GLN A 121 -10.96 -24.58 19.79
CA GLN A 121 -11.90 -25.38 19.01
C GLN A 121 -13.36 -24.97 19.23
N ALA A 122 -13.67 -24.30 20.34
CA ALA A 122 -15.01 -23.78 20.60
C ALA A 122 -15.23 -22.38 19.99
N LEU A 123 -14.16 -21.66 19.69
CA LEU A 123 -14.21 -20.26 19.24
C LEU A 123 -13.99 -20.07 17.73
N PHE A 124 -13.29 -21.00 17.09
CA PHE A 124 -12.92 -20.93 15.67
C PHE A 124 -13.37 -22.18 14.94
N SER A 125 -13.74 -22.03 13.66
CA SER A 125 -14.07 -23.19 12.84
C SER A 125 -12.86 -24.12 12.66
N ALA A 126 -13.13 -25.42 12.53
CA ALA A 126 -12.08 -26.44 12.41
C ALA A 126 -11.18 -26.22 11.18
N ASP A 127 -11.78 -25.82 10.05
CA ASP A 127 -11.09 -25.52 8.80
C ASP A 127 -10.28 -24.21 8.84
N SER A 128 -10.73 -23.19 9.60
CA SER A 128 -9.92 -22.00 9.88
C SER A 128 -8.67 -22.33 10.68
N ILE A 129 -8.80 -23.18 11.71
CA ILE A 129 -7.67 -23.67 12.51
C ILE A 129 -6.68 -24.46 11.64
N GLU A 130 -7.18 -25.37 10.81
CA GLU A 130 -6.35 -26.15 9.89
C GLU A 130 -5.62 -25.23 8.90
N ARG A 131 -6.34 -24.29 8.29
CA ARG A 131 -5.76 -23.32 7.34
C ARG A 131 -4.68 -22.48 7.98
N ALA A 132 -4.90 -21.97 9.19
CA ALA A 132 -3.91 -21.17 9.91
C ALA A 132 -2.63 -21.97 10.19
N ARG A 133 -2.75 -23.23 10.63
CA ARG A 133 -1.59 -24.12 10.82
C ARG A 133 -0.80 -24.30 9.52
N LYS A 134 -1.50 -24.63 8.43
CA LYS A 134 -0.89 -24.80 7.11
C LYS A 134 -0.14 -23.55 6.64
N ILE A 135 -0.72 -22.36 6.82
CA ILE A 135 -0.05 -21.09 6.47
C ILE A 135 1.20 -20.88 7.32
N LEU A 136 1.10 -21.05 8.64
CA LEU A 136 2.22 -20.87 9.55
C LEU A 136 3.39 -21.81 9.22
N ASP A 137 3.11 -23.06 8.84
CA ASP A 137 4.13 -24.03 8.43
C ASP A 137 4.84 -23.70 7.12
N GLN A 138 4.26 -22.82 6.30
CA GLN A 138 4.90 -22.30 5.07
C GLN A 138 5.82 -21.10 5.34
N ILE A 139 5.79 -20.53 6.55
CA ILE A 139 6.58 -19.36 6.93
C ILE A 139 7.86 -19.83 7.64
N PRO A 140 9.06 -19.41 7.19
CA PRO A 140 10.31 -19.75 7.86
C PRO A 140 10.28 -19.38 9.35
N GLY A 141 10.57 -20.36 10.22
CA GLY A 141 10.53 -20.20 11.67
C GLY A 141 9.16 -19.88 12.26
N ARG A 142 8.06 -20.03 11.48
CA ARG A 142 6.70 -19.59 11.84
C ARG A 142 6.64 -18.12 12.30
N ALA A 143 7.58 -17.30 11.81
CA ALA A 143 7.77 -15.91 12.23
C ALA A 143 6.94 -14.96 11.34
N THR A 144 5.66 -14.80 11.65
CA THR A 144 4.72 -13.98 10.85
C THR A 144 5.06 -12.49 10.80
N GLY A 145 5.83 -11.98 11.77
CA GLY A 145 6.29 -10.59 11.80
C GLY A 145 7.63 -10.32 11.11
N ALA A 146 8.29 -11.34 10.56
CA ALA A 146 9.59 -11.18 9.89
C ALA A 146 9.40 -10.74 8.43
N TYR A 147 10.45 -10.13 7.85
CA TYR A 147 10.49 -9.93 6.41
C TYR A 147 10.43 -11.27 5.68
N SER A 148 9.65 -11.31 4.59
CA SER A 148 9.65 -12.44 3.67
C SER A 148 10.66 -12.22 2.53
N HIS A 149 10.78 -13.20 1.63
CA HIS A 149 11.46 -13.00 0.35
C HIS A 149 10.83 -11.81 -0.40
N SER A 150 11.59 -11.08 -1.22
CA SER A 150 11.11 -9.88 -1.91
C SER A 150 9.89 -10.12 -2.83
N GLN A 151 9.73 -11.34 -3.34
CA GLN A 151 8.55 -11.76 -4.12
C GLN A 151 7.35 -12.22 -3.26
N GLY A 152 7.56 -12.40 -1.95
CA GLY A 152 6.62 -13.03 -1.02
C GLY A 152 7.03 -14.45 -0.60
N ILE A 153 6.36 -14.94 0.45
CA ILE A 153 6.58 -16.28 1.02
C ILE A 153 6.38 -17.35 -0.06
N LYS A 154 7.39 -18.21 -0.27
CA LYS A 154 7.39 -19.22 -1.34
C LYS A 154 6.16 -20.14 -1.29
N GLY A 155 5.82 -20.70 -0.12
CA GLY A 155 4.65 -21.57 0.01
C GLY A 155 3.31 -20.88 -0.29
N LEU A 156 3.20 -19.58 -0.04
CA LEU A 156 2.03 -18.80 -0.43
C LEU A 156 1.99 -18.57 -1.94
N ARG A 157 3.13 -18.27 -2.58
CA ARG A 157 3.24 -18.20 -4.04
C ARG A 157 2.90 -19.52 -4.72
N ASP A 158 3.37 -20.65 -4.17
CA ASP A 158 3.01 -21.99 -4.65
C ASP A 158 1.49 -22.21 -4.58
N THR A 159 0.85 -21.75 -3.50
CA THR A 159 -0.61 -21.83 -3.33
C THR A 159 -1.35 -20.95 -4.36
N ILE A 160 -0.84 -19.76 -4.66
CA ILE A 160 -1.41 -18.86 -5.68
C ILE A 160 -1.25 -19.48 -7.08
N ALA A 161 -0.07 -20.00 -7.41
CA ALA A 161 0.21 -20.65 -8.69
C ALA A 161 -0.76 -21.82 -8.94
N ALA A 162 -0.93 -22.71 -7.95
CA ALA A 162 -1.88 -23.81 -8.04
C ALA A 162 -3.33 -23.34 -8.22
N ALA A 163 -3.72 -22.22 -7.60
CA ALA A 163 -5.06 -21.64 -7.77
C ALA A 163 -5.27 -21.04 -9.17
N ILE A 164 -4.26 -20.40 -9.75
CA ILE A 164 -4.29 -19.90 -11.14
C ILE A 164 -4.41 -21.07 -12.11
N GLU A 165 -3.60 -22.12 -11.92
CA GLU A 165 -3.65 -23.32 -12.75
C GLU A 165 -5.01 -24.01 -12.68
N ALA A 166 -5.58 -24.15 -11.48
CA ALA A 166 -6.92 -24.72 -11.31
C ALA A 166 -8.03 -23.86 -11.95
N ARG A 167 -7.88 -22.54 -11.98
CA ARG A 167 -8.84 -21.62 -12.60
C ARG A 167 -8.77 -21.66 -14.13
N ASP A 168 -7.56 -21.70 -14.68
CA ASP A 168 -7.30 -21.47 -16.10
C ASP A 168 -7.09 -22.77 -16.90
N GLY A 169 -6.72 -23.87 -16.23
CA GLY A 169 -6.35 -25.13 -16.87
C GLY A 169 -4.94 -25.14 -17.48
N PHE A 170 -4.09 -24.16 -17.13
CA PHE A 170 -2.72 -24.02 -17.62
C PHE A 170 -1.74 -23.85 -16.45
N PRO A 171 -0.54 -24.47 -16.52
CA PRO A 171 0.43 -24.39 -15.42
C PRO A 171 0.88 -22.95 -15.18
N ALA A 172 1.07 -22.59 -13.91
CA ALA A 172 1.64 -21.31 -13.48
C ALA A 172 2.92 -21.56 -12.68
N ASP A 173 4.01 -20.83 -12.97
CA ASP A 173 5.24 -20.91 -12.19
C ASP A 173 5.17 -19.95 -10.99
N PRO A 174 5.32 -20.43 -9.74
CA PRO A 174 5.39 -19.56 -8.57
C PRO A 174 6.53 -18.52 -8.62
N ASN A 175 7.57 -18.73 -9.41
CA ASN A 175 8.68 -17.78 -9.60
C ASN A 175 8.29 -16.55 -10.44
N ASP A 176 7.20 -16.64 -11.20
CA ASP A 176 6.63 -15.53 -11.97
C ASP A 176 5.65 -14.69 -11.13
N ILE A 177 5.40 -15.07 -9.87
CA ILE A 177 4.44 -14.42 -8.97
C ILE A 177 5.16 -13.46 -8.02
N PHE A 178 4.72 -12.20 -8.02
CA PHE A 178 5.15 -11.18 -7.07
C PHE A 178 3.95 -10.74 -6.22
N MET A 179 4.05 -10.95 -4.91
CA MET A 179 3.07 -10.45 -3.94
C MET A 179 3.36 -8.98 -3.63
N THR A 180 2.32 -8.14 -3.67
CA THR A 180 2.42 -6.69 -3.45
C THR A 180 1.34 -6.20 -2.48
N ASP A 181 1.53 -5.01 -1.91
CA ASP A 181 0.56 -4.35 -1.03
C ASP A 181 -0.64 -3.81 -1.83
N GLY A 182 -1.51 -4.74 -2.24
CA GLY A 182 -2.55 -4.50 -3.25
C GLY A 182 -1.99 -4.45 -4.67
N ALA A 183 -2.84 -4.15 -5.65
CA ALA A 183 -2.44 -4.12 -7.06
C ALA A 183 -1.68 -2.83 -7.46
N SER A 184 -1.91 -1.71 -6.76
CA SER A 184 -1.36 -0.40 -7.14
C SER A 184 0.17 -0.35 -7.22
N PRO A 185 0.94 -0.94 -6.28
CA PRO A 185 2.40 -0.96 -6.38
C PRO A 185 2.91 -1.70 -7.63
N ALA A 186 2.22 -2.76 -8.07
CA ALA A 186 2.60 -3.49 -9.28
C ALA A 186 2.45 -2.61 -10.54
N VAL A 187 1.40 -1.79 -10.61
CA VAL A 187 1.23 -0.81 -11.70
C VAL A 187 2.36 0.19 -11.71
N HIS A 188 2.71 0.79 -10.57
CA HIS A 188 3.84 1.72 -10.48
C HIS A 188 5.17 1.06 -10.88
N MET A 189 5.42 -0.17 -10.43
CA MET A 189 6.62 -0.93 -10.78
C MET A 189 6.74 -1.13 -12.30
N MET A 190 5.64 -1.45 -12.99
CA MET A 190 5.65 -1.60 -14.45
C MET A 190 5.84 -0.27 -15.18
N MET A 191 5.20 0.81 -14.72
CA MET A 191 5.41 2.14 -15.31
C MET A 191 6.86 2.60 -15.15
N GLN A 192 7.44 2.42 -13.97
CA GLN A 192 8.84 2.75 -13.70
C GLN A 192 9.82 1.93 -14.54
N LEU A 193 9.50 0.66 -14.80
CA LEU A 193 10.34 -0.23 -15.57
C LEU A 193 10.31 0.09 -17.08
N LEU A 194 9.13 0.41 -17.62
CA LEU A 194 8.91 0.49 -19.07
C LEU A 194 9.04 1.90 -19.64
N ILE A 195 8.75 2.95 -18.86
CA ILE A 195 8.81 4.33 -19.33
C ILE A 195 10.23 4.87 -19.15
N ARG A 196 10.93 5.06 -20.27
CA ARG A 196 12.31 5.58 -20.29
C ARG A 196 12.34 7.09 -20.49
N SER A 197 11.32 7.64 -21.16
CA SER A 197 11.20 9.07 -21.44
C SER A 197 9.74 9.44 -21.76
N GLU A 198 9.46 10.74 -21.85
CA GLU A 198 8.17 11.30 -22.28
C GLU A 198 7.66 10.78 -23.63
N LYS A 199 8.54 10.23 -24.47
CA LYS A 199 8.20 9.66 -25.77
C LYS A 199 7.63 8.23 -25.69
N ASP A 200 7.76 7.56 -24.55
CA ASP A 200 7.17 6.25 -24.35
C ASP A 200 5.70 6.41 -23.95
N GLY A 201 4.82 5.69 -24.66
CA GLY A 201 3.36 5.75 -24.46
C GLY A 201 2.78 4.45 -23.93
N ILE A 202 1.73 4.53 -23.10
CA ILE A 202 1.01 3.37 -22.56
C ILE A 202 -0.47 3.49 -22.92
N LEU A 203 -0.95 2.61 -23.80
CA LEU A 203 -2.35 2.57 -24.19
C LEU A 203 -3.25 2.29 -22.97
N CYS A 204 -4.15 3.23 -22.69
CA CYS A 204 -5.18 3.10 -21.67
C CYS A 204 -6.58 3.17 -22.28
N PRO A 205 -7.53 2.34 -21.82
CA PRO A 205 -8.92 2.43 -22.27
C PRO A 205 -9.53 3.77 -21.84
N ILE A 206 -10.58 4.22 -22.53
CA ILE A 206 -11.37 5.39 -22.11
C ILE A 206 -12.85 4.98 -22.07
N PRO A 207 -13.53 5.12 -20.90
CA PRO A 207 -13.01 5.60 -19.62
C PRO A 207 -12.06 4.60 -18.92
N GLN A 208 -11.24 5.08 -17.97
CA GLN A 208 -10.30 4.27 -17.18
C GLN A 208 -10.32 4.58 -15.69
N TYR A 209 -9.75 3.66 -14.91
CA TYR A 209 -9.46 3.87 -13.50
C TYR A 209 -8.19 4.73 -13.32
N PRO A 210 -8.29 5.96 -12.76
CA PRO A 210 -7.26 7.00 -12.89
C PRO A 210 -5.90 6.71 -12.25
N LEU A 211 -5.72 5.55 -11.62
CA LEU A 211 -4.40 5.04 -11.25
C LEU A 211 -3.45 4.98 -12.46
N TYR A 212 -3.94 4.57 -13.64
CA TYR A 212 -3.07 4.43 -14.81
C TYR A 212 -2.58 5.78 -15.32
N SER A 213 -3.48 6.73 -15.59
CA SER A 213 -3.10 8.08 -16.03
C SER A 213 -2.22 8.80 -15.00
N ALA A 214 -2.53 8.68 -13.70
CA ALA A 214 -1.70 9.25 -12.63
C ALA A 214 -0.30 8.61 -12.59
N SER A 215 -0.22 7.29 -12.69
CA SER A 215 1.06 6.57 -12.67
C SER A 215 1.91 6.90 -13.91
N ILE A 216 1.32 6.99 -15.09
CA ILE A 216 2.02 7.36 -16.33
C ILE A 216 2.61 8.77 -16.20
N ALA A 217 1.83 9.74 -15.73
CA ALA A 217 2.29 11.11 -15.49
C ALA A 217 3.44 11.14 -14.46
N LEU A 218 3.29 10.45 -13.32
CA LEU A 218 4.33 10.40 -12.28
C LEU A 218 5.67 9.83 -12.77
N HIS A 219 5.63 8.88 -13.70
CA HIS A 219 6.83 8.31 -14.30
C HIS A 219 7.31 9.08 -15.53
N GLY A 220 6.49 10.02 -16.04
CA GLY A 220 6.81 10.91 -17.15
C GLY A 220 6.69 10.23 -18.50
N GLY A 221 5.64 9.44 -18.70
CA GLY A 221 5.27 8.87 -20.01
C GLY A 221 4.05 9.58 -20.60
N THR A 222 3.66 9.15 -21.79
CA THR A 222 2.49 9.66 -22.51
C THR A 222 1.31 8.68 -22.43
N LEU A 223 0.10 9.20 -22.30
CA LEU A 223 -1.15 8.42 -22.33
C LEU A 223 -1.60 8.14 -23.77
#